data_AF-A0AAW2U471-F1
#
_entry.id   AF-A0AAW2U471-F1
#
_cell.length_a   1.000
_cell.length_b   1.000
_cell.length_c   1.000
_cell.angle_alpha   90.00
_cell.angle_beta   90.00
_cell.angle_gamma   90.00
#
_symmetry.space_group_name_H-M   'P 1'
#
loop_
_entity.id
_entity.type
_entity.pdbx_description
1 polymer ?
#
loop_
_entity_poly.entity_id
_entity_poly.type
_entity_poly.pdbx_seq_one_letter_code
_entity_poly.pdbx_strand_id
1 'polypeptide(L)'
;MSLVSTLLHNTNFLTWSRSIKIALGAKLKLSFINGKAKKPEESEAAYEQCIRADYMVTSWILNSISKDIVESFLYTTTARELWVELETRFGLGNGPLVYQIKREISSISQGTLYILFIV
;
A
#
# COMPACT_ATOMS: atom_id res chain seq x y z
N MET A 1 -9.40 -2.09 17.64
CA MET A 1 -8.21 -2.93 17.34
C MET A 1 -7.28 -2.15 16.45
N SER A 2 -5.99 -2.07 16.78
CA SER A 2 -5.00 -1.43 15.91
C SER A 2 -4.48 -2.42 14.86
N LEU A 3 -4.33 -1.99 13.60
CA LEU A 3 -3.68 -2.82 12.57
C LEU A 3 -2.16 -2.87 12.74
N VAL A 4 -1.57 -1.82 13.30
CA VAL A 4 -0.13 -1.61 13.44
C VAL A 4 0.18 -0.93 14.76
N SER A 5 1.37 -1.16 15.32
CA SER A 5 1.78 -0.52 16.57
C SER A 5 2.29 0.90 16.38
N THR A 6 2.80 1.23 15.19
CA THR A 6 3.34 2.54 14.83
C THR A 6 2.40 3.26 13.87
N LEU A 7 2.09 4.53 14.16
CA LEU A 7 1.29 5.36 13.29
C LEU A 7 2.10 5.83 12.08
N LEU A 8 1.45 6.03 10.94
CA LEU A 8 2.06 6.66 9.78
C LEU A 8 2.45 8.09 10.11
N HIS A 9 3.69 8.46 9.76
CA HIS A 9 4.19 9.82 9.72
C HIS A 9 5.05 9.99 8.46
N ASN A 10 5.64 11.17 8.27
CA ASN A 10 6.26 11.57 6.99
C ASN A 10 7.41 10.66 6.49
N THR A 11 8.02 9.83 7.34
CA THR A 11 9.26 9.10 7.00
C THR A 11 9.17 7.58 7.13
N ASN A 12 8.07 7.02 7.65
CA ASN A 12 7.97 5.58 7.92
C ASN A 12 7.05 4.81 6.97
N PHE A 13 6.64 5.42 5.86
CA PHE A 13 5.64 4.84 4.95
C PHE A 13 6.00 3.43 4.47
N LEU A 14 7.26 3.14 4.16
CA LEU A 14 7.66 1.80 3.70
C LEU A 14 7.39 0.72 4.75
N THR A 15 7.82 0.94 5.99
CA THR A 15 7.64 -0.01 7.10
C THR A 15 6.17 -0.10 7.51
N TRP A 16 5.49 1.03 7.58
CA TRP A 16 4.07 1.11 7.91
C TRP A 16 3.21 0.40 6.87
N SER A 17 3.41 0.69 5.58
CA SER A 17 2.62 0.13 4.48
C SER A 17 2.81 -1.39 4.38
N ARG A 18 4.02 -1.90 4.62
CA ARG A 18 4.28 -3.35 4.73
C ARG A 18 3.46 -3.98 5.86
N SER A 19 3.44 -3.34 7.03
CA SER A 19 2.72 -3.85 8.20
C SER A 19 1.20 -3.86 7.99
N ILE A 20 0.64 -2.81 7.36
CA ILE A 20 -0.77 -2.77 6.96
C ILE A 20 -1.11 -3.89 5.97
N LYS A 21 -0.28 -4.08 4.92
CA LYS A 21 -0.50 -5.15 3.93
C LYS A 21 -0.53 -6.54 4.58
N ILE A 22 0.37 -6.82 5.54
CA ILE A 22 0.40 -8.07 6.29
C ILE A 22 -0.87 -8.22 7.15
N ALA A 23 -1.23 -7.19 7.92
CA ALA A 23 -2.37 -7.23 8.83
C ALA A 23 -3.71 -7.38 8.10
N LEU A 24 -3.86 -6.76 6.93
CA LEU A 24 -5.03 -6.93 6.05
C LEU A 24 -5.00 -8.29 5.35
N GLY A 25 -3.83 -8.76 4.93
CA GLY A 25 -3.65 -10.10 4.35
C GLY A 25 -4.12 -11.20 5.31
N ALA A 26 -3.69 -11.13 6.58
CA ALA A 26 -4.11 -12.06 7.63
C ALA A 26 -5.63 -12.05 7.90
N LYS A 27 -6.33 -10.98 7.52
CA LYS A 27 -7.79 -10.82 7.67
C LYS A 27 -8.57 -11.05 6.37
N LEU A 28 -7.90 -11.46 5.30
CA LEU A 28 -8.50 -11.60 3.97
C LEU A 28 -9.12 -10.30 3.44
N LYS A 29 -8.55 -9.15 3.82
CA LYS A 29 -9.01 -7.80 3.41
C LYS A 29 -8.02 -7.07 2.50
N LEU A 30 -6.92 -7.71 2.11
CA LEU A 30 -5.89 -7.09 1.25
C LEU A 30 -6.44 -6.68 -0.13
N SER A 31 -7.48 -7.36 -0.62
CA SER A 31 -8.12 -7.10 -1.91
C SER A 31 -8.74 -5.69 -2.02
N PHE A 32 -9.15 -5.11 -0.89
CA PHE A 32 -9.77 -3.78 -0.82
C PHE A 32 -8.79 -2.65 -1.15
N ILE A 33 -7.51 -2.81 -0.79
CA ILE A 33 -6.49 -1.77 -1.05
C ILE A 33 -5.70 -2.00 -2.34
N ASN A 34 -5.60 -3.23 -2.83
CA ASN A 34 -4.82 -3.56 -4.03
C ASN A 34 -5.64 -3.51 -5.34
N GLY A 35 -6.94 -3.18 -5.26
CA GLY A 35 -7.84 -3.07 -6.40
C GLY A 35 -8.29 -4.42 -7.00
N LYS A 36 -8.00 -5.55 -6.34
CA LYS A 36 -8.45 -6.87 -6.79
C LYS A 36 -9.86 -7.23 -6.31
N ALA A 37 -10.39 -6.50 -5.33
CA ALA A 37 -11.79 -6.66 -4.92
C ALA A 37 -12.71 -6.25 -6.08
N LYS A 38 -13.51 -7.18 -6.59
CA LYS A 38 -14.63 -6.84 -7.48
C LYS A 38 -15.79 -6.37 -6.60
N LYS A 39 -16.29 -5.16 -6.88
CA LYS A 39 -17.52 -4.68 -6.27
C LYS A 39 -18.69 -5.51 -6.83
N PRO A 40 -19.49 -6.19 -5.98
CA PRO A 40 -20.68 -6.91 -6.43
C PRO A 40 -21.73 -5.96 -7.01
N GLU A 41 -22.71 -6.49 -7.75
CA GLU A 41 -23.88 -5.69 -8.14
C GLU A 41 -24.72 -5.30 -6.91
N GLU A 42 -25.36 -4.13 -6.94
CA GLU A 42 -26.13 -3.59 -5.80
C GLU A 42 -27.30 -4.48 -5.37
N SER A 43 -27.81 -5.29 -6.30
CA SER A 43 -28.89 -6.25 -6.09
C SER A 43 -28.45 -7.48 -5.28
N GLU A 44 -27.15 -7.73 -5.18
CA GLU A 44 -26.62 -8.90 -4.50
C GLU A 44 -26.49 -8.67 -2.99
N ALA A 45 -26.85 -9.68 -2.19
CA ALA A 45 -26.62 -9.66 -0.73
C ALA A 45 -25.13 -9.46 -0.36
N ALA A 46 -24.21 -9.76 -1.28
CA ALA A 46 -22.77 -9.54 -1.13
C ALA A 46 -22.39 -8.05 -1.20
N TYR A 47 -23.23 -7.17 -1.77
CA TYR A 47 -22.96 -5.74 -1.90
C TYR A 47 -22.79 -5.07 -0.54
N GLU A 48 -23.78 -5.23 0.34
CA GLU A 48 -23.75 -4.67 1.69
C GLU A 48 -22.57 -5.20 2.52
N GLN A 49 -22.22 -6.48 2.33
CA GLN A 49 -21.05 -7.07 2.98
C GLN A 49 -19.74 -6.47 2.45
N CYS A 50 -19.67 -6.18 1.15
CA CYS A 50 -18.54 -5.52 0.52
C CYS A 50 -18.38 -4.08 1.03
N ILE A 51 -19.47 -3.32 1.10
CA ILE A 51 -19.46 -1.93 1.61
C ILE A 51 -19.03 -1.89 3.09
N ARG A 52 -19.60 -2.76 3.93
CA ARG A 52 -19.18 -2.87 5.34
C ARG A 52 -17.71 -3.22 5.49
N ALA A 53 -17.21 -4.13 4.66
CA ALA A 53 -15.81 -4.50 4.66
C ALA A 53 -14.91 -3.35 4.21
N ASP A 54 -15.31 -2.57 3.21
CA ASP A 54 -14.58 -1.40 2.75
C ASP A 54 -14.48 -0.34 3.87
N TYR A 55 -15.61 0.04 4.49
CA TYR A 55 -15.61 0.98 5.61
C TYR A 55 -14.76 0.53 6.79
N MET A 56 -14.75 -0.77 7.08
CA MET A 56 -13.91 -1.34 8.13
C MET A 56 -12.42 -1.16 7.81
N VAL A 57 -12.01 -1.43 6.57
CA VAL A 57 -10.62 -1.24 6.12
C VAL A 57 -10.24 0.24 6.12
N THR A 58 -11.10 1.11 5.61
CA THR A 58 -10.91 2.57 5.62
C THR A 58 -10.72 3.08 7.04
N SER A 59 -11.60 2.72 7.96
CA SER A 59 -11.50 3.10 9.37
C SER A 59 -10.19 2.63 10.00
N TRP A 60 -9.77 1.39 9.72
CA TRP A 60 -8.53 0.88 10.26
C TRP A 60 -7.29 1.61 9.74
N ILE A 61 -7.28 1.97 8.45
CA ILE A 61 -6.19 2.72 7.85
C ILE A 61 -6.14 4.12 8.46
N LEU A 62 -7.26 4.85 8.50
CA LEU A 62 -7.33 6.20 9.09
C LEU A 62 -6.87 6.21 10.54
N ASN A 63 -7.30 5.23 11.34
CA ASN A 63 -6.89 5.09 12.74
C ASN A 63 -5.40 4.72 12.93
N SER A 64 -4.71 4.36 11.85
CA SER A 64 -3.27 4.06 11.87
C SER A 64 -2.41 5.19 11.30
N ILE A 65 -2.98 6.38 11.09
CA ILE A 65 -2.28 7.58 10.62
C ILE A 65 -2.10 8.56 11.80
N SER A 66 -0.97 9.27 11.87
CA SER A 66 -0.77 10.27 12.92
C SER A 66 -1.77 11.42 12.79
N LYS A 67 -2.14 12.00 13.94
CA LYS A 67 -3.13 13.09 14.00
C LYS A 67 -2.70 14.31 13.19
N ASP A 68 -1.41 14.54 13.03
CA ASP A 68 -0.85 15.69 12.32
C ASP A 68 -1.12 15.67 10.80
N ILE A 69 -1.41 14.49 10.24
CA ILE A 69 -1.57 14.33 8.78
C ILE A 69 -2.91 13.68 8.39
N VAL A 70 -3.64 13.07 9.33
CA VAL A 70 -4.87 12.31 9.04
C VAL A 70 -5.98 13.17 8.42
N GLU A 71 -6.06 14.46 8.77
CA GLU A 71 -7.11 15.38 8.28
C GLU A 71 -7.16 15.45 6.75
N SER A 72 -5.99 15.35 6.10
CA SER A 72 -5.90 15.40 4.64
C SER A 72 -6.52 14.20 3.93
N PHE A 73 -6.86 13.13 4.65
CA PHE A 73 -7.40 11.89 4.09
C PHE A 73 -8.89 11.66 4.44
N LEU A 74 -9.51 12.56 5.21
CA LEU A 74 -10.87 12.36 5.73
C LEU A 74 -11.95 12.32 4.65
N TYR A 75 -11.69 12.89 3.47
CA TYR A 75 -12.65 12.92 2.37
C TYR A 75 -12.56 11.71 1.44
N THR A 76 -11.63 10.79 1.68
CA THR A 76 -11.52 9.56 0.89
C THR A 76 -12.73 8.66 1.16
N THR A 77 -13.35 8.20 0.08
CA THR A 77 -14.65 7.49 0.16
C THR A 77 -14.49 5.98 0.22
N THR A 78 -13.36 5.46 -0.24
CA THR A 78 -13.08 4.02 -0.27
C THR A 78 -11.69 3.69 0.26
N ALA A 79 -11.50 2.46 0.72
CA ALA A 79 -10.20 1.99 1.19
C ALA A 79 -9.15 2.04 0.06
N ARG A 80 -9.56 1.82 -1.19
CA ARG A 80 -8.69 1.88 -2.37
C ARG A 80 -8.23 3.30 -2.65
N GLU A 81 -9.15 4.26 -2.65
CA GLU A 81 -8.85 5.68 -2.88
C GLU A 81 -7.86 6.19 -1.82
N LEU A 82 -8.16 5.93 -0.55
CA LEU A 82 -7.28 6.24 0.57
C LEU A 82 -5.88 5.64 0.38
N TRP A 83 -5.81 4.37 0.01
CA TRP A 83 -4.54 3.69 -0.20
C TRP A 83 -3.71 4.31 -1.33
N VAL A 84 -4.34 4.64 -2.46
CA VAL A 84 -3.67 5.27 -3.61
C VAL A 84 -3.16 6.66 -3.28
N GLU A 85 -3.93 7.46 -2.53
CA GLU A 85 -3.49 8.79 -2.10
C GLU A 85 -2.26 8.71 -1.17
N LEU A 86 -2.28 7.77 -0.23
CA LEU A 86 -1.15 7.50 0.66
C LEU A 86 0.10 7.05 -0.10
N GLU A 87 -0.05 6.14 -1.07
CA GLU A 87 1.06 5.71 -1.95
C GLU A 87 1.58 6.87 -2.81
N THR A 88 0.70 7.75 -3.29
CA THR A 88 1.11 8.90 -4.11
C THR A 88 1.89 9.92 -3.28
N ARG A 89 1.40 10.23 -2.07
CA ARG A 89 1.98 11.27 -1.23
C ARG A 89 3.25 10.85 -0.49
N PHE A 90 3.31 9.60 -0.02
CA PHE A 90 4.42 9.11 0.80
C PHE A 90 5.23 7.97 0.15
N GLY A 91 4.72 7.35 -0.92
CA GLY A 91 5.41 6.26 -1.62
C GLY A 91 6.57 6.72 -2.51
N LEU A 92 6.63 8.01 -2.86
CA LEU A 92 7.68 8.59 -3.71
C LEU A 92 9.09 8.60 -3.08
N GLY A 93 9.23 8.28 -1.79
CA GLY A 93 10.53 8.08 -1.14
C GLY A 93 11.40 6.98 -1.79
N ASN A 94 10.83 6.16 -2.69
CA ASN A 94 11.52 5.05 -3.35
C ASN A 94 11.87 5.30 -4.82
N GLY A 95 11.53 6.45 -5.43
CA GLY A 95 11.91 6.72 -6.83
C GLY A 95 13.43 6.59 -7.07
N PRO A 96 14.27 7.26 -6.26
CA PRO A 96 15.72 7.13 -6.34
C PRO A 96 16.25 5.74 -5.97
N LEU A 97 15.67 5.09 -4.97
CA LEU A 97 16.11 3.76 -4.50
C LEU A 97 15.77 2.65 -5.51
N VAL A 98 14.58 2.68 -6.09
CA VAL A 98 14.17 1.76 -7.17
C VAL A 98 15.02 2.01 -8.41
N TYR A 99 15.33 3.27 -8.72
CA TYR A 99 16.25 3.61 -9.81
C TYR A 99 17.68 3.11 -9.52
N GLN A 100 18.19 3.26 -8.30
CA GLN A 100 19.49 2.72 -7.89
C GLN A 100 19.53 1.20 -8.00
N ILE A 101 18.53 0.50 -7.46
CA ILE A 101 18.45 -0.97 -7.55
C ILE A 101 18.36 -1.41 -9.00
N LYS A 102 17.55 -0.74 -9.84
CA LYS A 102 17.49 -1.02 -11.28
C LYS A 102 18.84 -0.79 -11.96
N ARG A 103 19.55 0.28 -11.60
CA ARG A 103 20.89 0.59 -12.15
C ARG A 103 21.93 -0.44 -11.69
N GLU A 104 21.91 -0.84 -10.44
CA GLU A 104 22.81 -1.87 -9.89
C GLU A 104 22.57 -3.22 -10.58
N ILE A 105 21.32 -3.65 -10.73
CA ILE A 105 20.97 -4.87 -11.46
C ILE A 105 21.46 -4.79 -12.92
N SER A 106 21.23 -3.67 -13.62
CA SER A 106 21.71 -3.47 -14.99
C SER A 106 23.24 -3.45 -15.08
N SER A 107 23.94 -2.89 -14.09
CA SER A 107 25.41 -2.88 -14.05
C SER A 107 25.99 -4.26 -13.79
N ILE A 108 25.33 -5.08 -12.97
CA ILE A 108 25.73 -6.46 -12.67
C ILE A 108 25.50 -7.36 -13.88
N SER A 109 24.38 -7.20 -14.60
CA SER A 109 24.11 -7.96 -15.83
C SER A 109 25.09 -7.60 -16.94
N GLN A 110 25.49 -6.33 -17.08
CA GLN A 110 26.53 -5.92 -18.03
C GLN A 110 27.91 -6.45 -17.63
N GLY A 111 28.31 -6.34 -16.37
CA GLY A 111 29.59 -6.86 -15.88
C GLY A 111 29.74 -8.37 -16.10
N THR A 112 28.67 -9.13 -15.89
CA THR A 112 28.66 -10.58 -16.16
C THR A 112 28.80 -10.88 -17.65
N LEU A 113 28.19 -10.06 -18.52
CA LEU A 113 28.35 -10.18 -19.96
C LEU A 113 29.81 -9.95 -20.38
N TYR A 114 30.47 -8.90 -19.86
CA TYR A 114 31.88 -8.62 -20.19
C TYR A 114 32.84 -9.71 -19.68
N ILE A 115 32.54 -10.34 -18.54
CA ILE A 115 33.37 -11.44 -17.99
C ILE A 115 33.21 -12.72 -18.82
N LEU A 116 32.02 -13.01 -19.37
CA LEU A 116 31.79 -14.20 -20.19
C LEU A 116 32.44 -14.12 -21.59
N PHE A 117 32.82 -12.93 -22.06
CA PHE A 117 33.50 -12.72 -23.36
C PHE A 117 35.04 -12.67 -23.25
N ILE A 118 35.63 -12.84 -22.05
CA ILE A 118 37.08 -12.78 -21.81
C ILE A 118 37.69 -14.15 -21.40
N VAL A 119 36.91 -15.24 -21.40
CA VAL A 119 37.41 -16.61 -21.15
C VAL A 119 37.36 -17.46 -22.43
#